data_AF-A0A1B9PFI0-F1
#
_entry.id   AF-A0A1B9PFI0-F1
#
_cell.length_a   1.000
_cell.length_b   1.000
_cell.length_c   1.000
_cell.angle_alpha   90.00
_cell.angle_beta   90.00
_cell.angle_gamma   90.00
#
_symmetry.space_group_name_H-M   'P 1'
#
loop_
_entity.id
_entity.type
_entity.pdbx_description
1 polymer ?
#
loop_
_entity_poly.entity_id
_entity_poly.type
_entity_poly.pdbx_seq_one_letter_code
_entity_poly.pdbx_strand_id
1 'polypeptide(L)' 'MNNPLSFQVVVPVPFMTYQEYSKYSGITVRTLKNWQQQGLLIIKKKDKPRETPLVNVIAMQELATREALSYLG' A
#
# COMPACT_ATOMS: atom_id res chain seq x y z
N MET A 1 6.03 9.19 -32.95
CA MET A 1 5.22 9.17 -31.71
C MET A 1 6.07 8.48 -30.65
N ASN A 2 6.70 9.25 -29.76
CA ASN A 2 7.41 8.66 -28.62
C ASN A 2 6.36 8.24 -27.61
N ASN A 3 6.08 6.94 -27.50
CA ASN A 3 5.31 6.42 -26.38
C ASN A 3 6.28 6.47 -25.18
N PRO A 4 6.15 7.40 -24.21
CA PRO A 4 6.97 7.31 -23.00
C PRO A 4 6.72 5.93 -22.41
N LEU A 5 7.78 5.23 -22.01
CA LEU A 5 7.69 3.92 -21.37
C LEU A 5 6.74 4.02 -20.17
N SER A 6 5.48 3.67 -20.38
CA SER A 6 4.48 3.60 -19.34
C SER A 6 4.74 2.30 -18.59
N PHE A 7 5.57 2.35 -17.55
CA PHE A 7 5.70 1.22 -16.63
C PHE A 7 4.41 1.15 -15.82
N GLN A 8 3.57 0.17 -16.15
CA GLN A 8 2.40 -0.11 -15.34
C GLN A 8 2.87 -0.84 -14.08
N VAL A 9 2.76 -0.19 -12.93
CA VAL A 9 2.97 -0.85 -11.64
C VAL A 9 1.81 -1.81 -11.45
N VAL A 10 2.03 -3.08 -11.78
CA VAL A 10 1.03 -4.13 -11.59
C VAL A 10 1.02 -4.53 -10.12
N VAL A 11 -0.06 -4.22 -9.44
CA VAL A 11 -0.34 -4.76 -8.10
C VAL A 11 -0.89 -6.17 -8.27
N PRO A 12 -0.18 -7.22 -7.80
CA PRO A 12 -0.57 -8.60 -8.10
C PRO A 12 -1.85 -9.02 -7.35
N VAL A 13 -2.14 -8.39 -6.20
CA VAL A 13 -3.31 -8.68 -5.37
C VAL A 13 -3.77 -7.41 -4.64
N PRO A 14 -5.09 -7.22 -4.42
CA PRO A 14 -5.61 -6.00 -3.79
C PRO A 14 -5.28 -5.91 -2.29
N PHE A 15 -5.03 -7.04 -1.64
CA PHE A 15 -4.75 -7.14 -0.21
C PHE A 15 -3.51 -7.99 0.04
N MET A 16 -2.68 -7.56 0.99
CA MET A 16 -1.46 -8.29 1.38
C MET A 16 -1.34 -8.38 2.90
N THR A 17 -0.77 -9.47 3.40
CA THR A 17 -0.31 -9.51 4.79
C THR A 17 0.83 -8.52 5.02
N TYR A 18 1.14 -8.20 6.29
CA TYR A 18 2.30 -7.35 6.60
C TYR A 18 3.62 -7.98 6.15
N GLN A 19 3.72 -9.30 6.18
CA GLN A 19 4.91 -10.03 5.76
C GLN A 19 5.14 -9.88 4.25
N GLU A 20 4.09 -10.07 3.44
CA GLU A 20 4.17 -9.89 1.99
C GLU A 20 4.45 -8.42 1.64
N TYR A 21 3.69 -7.50 2.23
CA TYR A 21 3.89 -6.07 1.96
C TYR A 21 5.30 -5.62 2.37
N SER A 22 5.81 -6.11 3.49
CA SER A 22 7.19 -5.87 3.94
C SER A 22 8.23 -6.38 2.94
N LYS A 23 8.03 -7.58 2.39
CA LYS A 23 8.91 -8.16 1.36
C LYS A 23 8.96 -7.30 0.09
N TYR A 24 7.81 -6.78 -0.37
CA TYR A 24 7.75 -5.97 -1.60
C TYR A 24 8.21 -4.52 -1.39
N SER A 25 7.89 -3.92 -0.25
CA SER A 25 8.20 -2.51 0.02
C SER A 25 9.58 -2.29 0.65
N GLY A 26 10.20 -3.32 1.23
CA GLY A 26 11.40 -3.20 2.06
C GLY A 26 11.13 -2.60 3.45
N ILE A 27 9.89 -2.21 3.76
CA ILE A 27 9.50 -1.64 5.05
C ILE A 27 9.41 -2.77 6.08
N THR A 28 10.00 -2.60 7.26
CA THR A 28 9.94 -3.64 8.30
C THR A 28 8.50 -3.86 8.79
N VAL A 29 8.15 -5.11 9.13
CA VAL A 29 6.85 -5.43 9.75
C VAL A 29 6.59 -4.61 11.02
N ARG A 30 7.63 -4.28 11.79
CA ARG A 30 7.53 -3.41 12.97
C ARG A 30 7.06 -2.00 12.58
N THR A 31 7.66 -1.42 11.55
CA THR A 31 7.26 -0.12 11.02
C THR A 31 5.83 -0.14 10.51
N LEU A 32 5.42 -1.18 9.78
CA LEU A 32 4.03 -1.32 9.30
C LEU A 32 3.01 -1.37 10.44
N LYS A 33 3.33 -2.09 11.53
CA LYS A 33 2.48 -2.10 12.74
C LYS A 33 2.37 -0.72 13.39
N ASN A 34 3.48 0.01 13.47
CA ASN A 34 3.48 1.37 14.02
C ASN A 34 2.66 2.32 13.12
N TRP A 35 2.83 2.24 11.80
CA TRP A 35 2.05 3.03 10.84
C TRP A 35 0.56 2.73 10.93
N GLN A 36 0.18 1.46 11.11
CA GLN A 36 -1.21 1.10 11.35
C GLN A 36 -1.77 1.79 12.61
N GLN A 37 -1.00 1.79 13.71
CA GLN A 37 -1.42 2.46 14.96
C GLN A 37 -1.51 3.98 14.79
N GLN A 38 -0.69 4.56 13.92
CA GLN A 38 -0.67 5.99 13.59
C GLN A 38 -1.70 6.38 12.53
N GLY A 39 -2.44 5.42 11.95
CA GLY A 39 -3.39 5.67 10.85
C GLY A 39 -2.74 5.94 9.48
N LEU A 40 -1.44 5.71 9.35
CA LEU A 40 -0.67 5.91 8.10
C LEU A 40 -0.76 4.70 7.15
N LEU A 41 -1.05 3.51 7.67
CA LEU A 41 -1.20 2.30 6.86
C LEU A 41 -2.68 2.00 6.63
N ILE A 42 -3.11 2.06 5.37
CA ILE A 42 -4.49 1.73 5.00
C ILE A 42 -4.65 0.20 4.98
N ILE A 43 -5.48 -0.33 5.87
CA ILE A 43 -5.78 -1.77 5.97
C ILE A 43 -7.19 -2.07 5.46
N LYS A 44 -7.42 -3.32 5.01
CA LYS A 44 -8.76 -3.85 4.77
C LYS A 44 -9.59 -3.68 6.05
N LYS A 45 -10.84 -3.25 5.89
CA LYS A 45 -11.82 -3.27 6.98
C LYS A 45 -11.93 -4.68 7.56
N LYS A 46 -11.89 -4.76 8.88
CA LYS A 46 -12.05 -6.01 9.63
C LYS A 46 -13.53 -6.26 9.86
N ASP A 47 -13.95 -7.48 9.61
CA ASP A 47 -15.33 -7.92 9.80
C ASP A 47 -15.49 -8.52 11.21
N LYS A 48 -14.40 -9.06 11.78
CA LYS A 48 -14.36 -9.63 13.14
C LYS A 48 -13.20 -9.07 13.97
N PRO A 49 -13.35 -9.04 15.31
CA PRO A 49 -12.23 -8.78 16.20
C PRO A 49 -11.10 -9.78 15.97
N ARG A 50 -9.85 -9.31 16.09
CA ARG A 50 -8.61 -10.12 16.00
C ARG A 50 -8.32 -10.76 14.64
N GLU A 51 -9.02 -10.37 13.57
CA GLU A 51 -8.62 -10.78 12.22
C GLU A 51 -7.21 -10.30 11.87
N THR A 52 -6.51 -11.15 11.11
CA THR A 52 -5.22 -10.82 10.51
C THR A 52 -5.38 -9.54 9.70
N PRO A 53 -4.66 -8.46 10.05
CA PRO A 53 -4.72 -7.24 9.27
C PRO A 53 -4.11 -7.47 7.90
N LEU A 54 -4.80 -6.99 6.87
CA LEU A 54 -4.32 -6.99 5.49
C LEU A 54 -4.15 -5.54 5.04
N VAL A 55 -3.01 -5.21 4.44
CA VAL A 55 -2.79 -3.92 3.78
C VAL A 55 -3.70 -3.84 2.56
N ASN A 56 -4.39 -2.71 2.38
CA ASN A 56 -5.14 -2.42 1.17
C ASN A 56 -4.19 -1.78 0.14
N VAL A 57 -3.63 -2.60 -0.74
CA VAL A 57 -2.56 -2.18 -1.65
C VAL A 57 -3.07 -1.18 -2.69
N ILE A 58 -4.30 -1.36 -3.17
CA ILE A 58 -4.93 -0.42 -4.12
C ILE A 58 -5.08 0.96 -3.49
N ALA A 59 -5.55 1.03 -2.23
CA ALA A 59 -5.69 2.30 -1.54
C ALA A 59 -4.33 2.96 -1.26
N MET A 60 -3.31 2.18 -0.90
CA MET A 60 -1.95 2.70 -0.73
C MET A 60 -1.37 3.24 -2.04
N GLN A 61 -1.60 2.56 -3.17
CA GLN A 61 -1.16 3.03 -4.48
C GLN A 61 -1.88 4.32 -4.88
N GLU A 62 -3.19 4.38 -4.72
CA GLU A 62 -3.99 5.58 -5.02
C GLU A 62 -3.54 6.79 -4.18
N LEU A 63 -3.25 6.58 -2.88
CA LEU A 63 -2.68 7.61 -2.02
C LEU A 63 -1.35 8.13 -2.59
N ALA A 64 -0.42 7.22 -2.92
CA ALA A 64 0.87 7.58 -3.49
C ALA A 64 0.73 8.29 -4.85
N THR A 65 -0.23 7.89 -5.68
CA THR A 65 -0.53 8.56 -6.95
C THR A 65 -1.02 9.99 -6.72
N ARG A 66 -1.93 10.20 -5.76
CA ARG A 66 -2.42 11.56 -5.42
C ARG A 66 -1.32 12.44 -4.85
N GLU A 67 -0.48 11.90 -3.98
CA GLU A 67 0.71 12.62 -3.46
C GLU A 67 1.66 12.99 -4.60
N ALA A 68 1.96 12.04 -5.49
CA ALA A 68 2.82 12.30 -6.65
C ALA A 68 2.26 13.40 -7.55
N LEU A 69 0.96 13.38 -7.85
CA LEU A 69 0.30 14.45 -8.62
C LEU A 69 0.42 15.80 -7.90
N SER A 70 0.23 15.84 -6.58
CA SER A 70 0.37 17.08 -5.81
C SER A 70 1.76 17.72 -5.89
N TYR A 71 2.81 16.92 -6.11
CA TYR A 71 4.17 17.42 -6.30
C TYR A 71 4.44 17.92 -7.73
N LEU A 72 3.61 17.51 -8.71
CA LEU A 72 3.81 17.80 -10.14
C LEU A 72 2.95 18.96 -10.66
N GLY A 73 1.89 19.35 -9.94
CA GLY A 73 0.97 20.45 -10.28
C GLY A 73 -0.31 19.98 -10.94
#